data_AF-A0A482ZBW8-F1
#
_entry.id   AF-A0A482ZBW8-F1
#
_cell.length_a   1.000
_cell.length_b   1.000
_cell.length_c   1.000
_cell.angle_alpha   90.00
_cell.angle_beta   90.00
_cell.angle_gamma   90.00
#
_symmetry.space_group_name_H-M   'P 1'
#
loop_
_entity.id
_entity.type
_entity.pdbx_description
1 polymer ?
#
loop_
_entity_poly.entity_id
_entity_poly.type
_entity_poly.pdbx_seq_one_letter_code
_entity_poly.pdbx_strand_id
1 'polypeptide(L)' 'MKLIIFTGLFLFAIVSLTEAEAESERACIPQYGECVKASGNCCSNLSCDCYGRFKDGKEIGRNCFCLEKGVIYKIEK' A
#
# COMPACT_ATOMS: atom_id res chain seq x y z
N MET A 1 -50.30 -9.51 8.13
CA MET A 1 -49.42 -8.82 7.15
C MET A 1 -48.80 -7.58 7.79
N LYS A 2 -47.59 -7.67 8.36
CA LYS A 2 -46.79 -6.46 8.69
C LYS A 2 -45.32 -6.72 9.02
N LEU A 3 -44.93 -7.96 9.32
CA LEU A 3 -43.58 -8.27 9.84
C LEU A 3 -42.55 -8.71 8.79
N ILE A 4 -42.96 -9.03 7.55
CA ILE A 4 -42.06 -9.61 6.54
C ILE A 4 -41.38 -8.51 5.67
N ILE A 5 -41.90 -7.28 5.69
CA ILE A 5 -41.37 -6.20 4.85
C ILE A 5 -40.12 -5.55 5.49
N PHE A 6 -40.00 -5.61 6.82
CA PHE A 6 -38.88 -4.98 7.54
C PHE A 6 -37.56 -5.77 7.47
N THR A 7 -37.61 -7.08 7.25
CA THR A 7 -36.41 -7.93 7.14
C THR A 7 -35.78 -7.89 5.74
N GLY A 8 -36.54 -7.55 4.70
CA GLY A 8 -36.03 -7.46 3.32
C GLY A 8 -35.15 -6.23 3.07
N LEU A 9 -35.45 -5.09 3.70
CA LEU A 9 -34.67 -3.85 3.52
C LEU A 9 -33.30 -3.92 4.19
N PHE A 10 -33.18 -4.67 5.29
CA PHE A 10 -31.94 -4.76 6.06
C PHE A 10 -30.85 -5.56 5.35
N LEU A 11 -31.23 -6.50 4.47
CA LEU A 11 -30.27 -7.30 3.70
C LEU A 11 -29.68 -6.54 2.50
N PHE A 12 -30.41 -5.59 1.92
CA PHE A 12 -29.89 -4.78 0.81
C PHE A 12 -28.86 -3.72 1.25
N ALA A 13 -28.90 -3.27 2.50
CA ALA A 13 -27.92 -2.30 3.01
C ALA A 13 -26.52 -2.90 3.21
N ILE A 14 -26.37 -4.22 3.30
CA ILE A 14 -25.08 -4.87 3.55
C ILE A 14 -24.27 -5.03 2.25
N VAL A 15 -24.94 -5.11 1.09
CA VAL A 15 -24.28 -5.33 -0.21
C VAL A 15 -23.63 -4.05 -0.74
N SER A 16 -24.10 -2.87 -0.33
CA SER A 16 -23.49 -1.60 -0.74
C SER A 16 -22.20 -1.23 0.00
N LEU A 17 -21.82 -1.98 1.04
CA LEU A 17 -20.55 -1.74 1.76
C LEU A 17 -19.36 -2.54 1.21
N THR A 18 -19.57 -3.53 0.35
CA THR A 18 -18.45 -4.30 -0.23
C THR A 18 -17.77 -3.60 -1.41
N GLU A 19 -18.37 -2.53 -1.92
CA GLU A 19 -17.86 -1.76 -3.06
C GLU A 19 -16.88 -0.66 -2.63
N ALA A 20 -16.92 -0.26 -1.35
CA ALA A 20 -16.11 0.84 -0.82
C ALA A 20 -14.62 0.47 -0.62
N GLU A 21 -14.24 -0.80 -0.72
CA GLU A 21 -12.83 -1.22 -0.61
C GLU A 21 -12.14 -1.36 -1.98
N ALA A 22 -12.90 -1.33 -3.08
CA ALA A 22 -12.36 -1.30 -4.43
C ALA A 22 -12.01 0.13 -4.89
N GLU A 23 -12.52 1.15 -4.20
CA GLU A 23 -12.20 2.57 -4.38
C GLU A 23 -11.07 3.02 -3.42
N SER A 24 -10.13 2.15 -3.06
CA SER A 24 -8.75 2.61 -2.79
C SER A 24 -8.06 2.92 -4.12
N GLU A 25 -8.69 3.82 -4.89
CA GLU A 25 -8.17 4.38 -6.11
C GLU A 25 -6.99 5.30 -5.74
N ARG A 26 -5.82 4.66 -5.58
CA ARG A 26 -4.47 5.24 -5.63
C ARG A 26 -4.16 6.32 -4.59
N ALA A 27 -4.36 6.04 -3.31
CA ALA A 27 -3.51 6.70 -2.31
C ALA A 27 -2.05 6.32 -2.63
N CYS A 28 -1.22 7.32 -2.95
CA CYS A 28 0.18 7.09 -3.25
C CYS A 28 0.92 6.52 -2.02
N ILE A 29 1.99 5.76 -2.24
CA ILE A 29 2.80 5.16 -1.18
C ILE A 29 3.65 6.27 -0.54
N PRO A 30 3.51 6.53 0.78
CA PRO A 30 4.25 7.58 1.47
C PRO A 30 5.74 7.22 1.65
N GLN A 31 6.53 8.17 2.14
CA GLN A 31 7.96 7.96 2.44
C GLN A 31 8.14 6.76 3.38
N TYR A 32 9.15 5.94 3.09
CA TYR A 32 9.45 4.66 3.75
C TYR A 32 8.39 3.55 3.56
N GLY A 33 7.34 3.79 2.76
CA GLY A 33 6.39 2.75 2.39
C GLY A 33 7.01 1.73 1.43
N GLU A 34 6.63 0.45 1.58
CA GLU A 34 7.12 -0.63 0.72
C GLU A 34 6.56 -0.52 -0.69
N CYS A 35 7.43 -0.53 -1.70
CA CYS A 35 7.06 -0.32 -3.11
C CYS A 35 7.39 -1.51 -4.03
N VAL A 36 7.69 -2.69 -3.46
CA VAL A 36 8.11 -3.90 -4.19
C VAL A 36 7.13 -4.29 -5.31
N LYS A 37 5.82 -4.15 -5.06
CA LYS A 37 4.76 -4.52 -6.02
C LYS A 37 4.21 -3.34 -6.83
N ALA A 38 4.66 -2.11 -6.54
CA ALA A 38 4.05 -0.89 -7.06
C ALA A 38 5.09 0.25 -7.14
N SER A 39 6.16 0.03 -7.88
CA SER A 39 7.31 0.95 -7.99
C SER A 39 6.97 2.35 -8.52
N GLY A 40 5.86 2.49 -9.25
CA GLY A 40 5.37 3.77 -9.78
C GLY A 40 4.39 4.52 -8.87
N ASN A 41 3.98 3.94 -7.74
CA ASN A 41 2.90 4.50 -6.92
C ASN A 41 3.40 5.36 -5.75
N CYS A 42 4.70 5.61 -5.62
CA CYS A 42 5.22 6.51 -4.58
C CYS A 42 4.65 7.93 -4.73
N CYS A 43 4.44 8.62 -3.61
CA CYS A 43 3.96 10.00 -3.60
C CYS A 43 4.92 10.97 -4.30
N SER A 44 4.40 12.14 -4.69
CA SER A 44 5.17 13.20 -5.36
C SER A 44 6.47 13.50 -4.61
N ASN A 45 7.57 13.62 -5.37
CA ASN A 45 8.96 13.78 -4.90
C ASN A 45 9.65 12.52 -4.33
N LEU A 46 8.98 11.36 -4.38
CA LEU A 46 9.58 10.08 -3.96
C LEU A 46 9.90 9.16 -5.16
N SER A 47 10.96 8.37 -5.05
CA SER A 47 11.32 7.26 -5.94
C SER A 47 11.29 5.93 -5.18
N CYS A 48 10.89 4.86 -5.85
CA CYS A 48 11.01 3.52 -5.29
C CYS A 48 12.46 3.04 -5.41
N ASP A 49 13.18 3.01 -4.29
CA ASP A 49 14.59 2.64 -4.23
C ASP A 49 14.78 1.32 -3.49
N CYS A 50 15.58 0.42 -4.08
CA CYS A 50 15.80 -0.93 -3.59
C CYS A 50 17.21 -1.11 -3.04
N TYR A 51 17.31 -1.63 -1.82
CA TYR A 51 18.57 -1.99 -1.19
C TYR A 51 18.70 -3.50 -1.05
N GLY A 52 19.89 -4.01 -1.39
CA GLY A 52 20.24 -5.40 -1.13
C GLY A 52 20.33 -5.66 0.37
N ARG A 53 19.72 -6.76 0.81
CA ARG A 53 19.90 -7.31 2.14
C ARG A 53 21.00 -8.35 2.07
N PHE A 54 22.00 -8.21 2.93
CA PHE A 54 23.14 -9.12 3.00
C PHE A 54 23.24 -9.73 4.38
N LYS A 55 23.61 -11.00 4.43
CA LYS A 55 23.99 -11.71 5.66
C LYS A 55 25.28 -12.46 5.38
N ASP A 56 26.29 -12.25 6.23
CA ASP A 56 27.62 -12.87 6.09
C ASP A 56 28.22 -12.69 4.68
N GLY A 57 28.04 -11.50 4.09
CA GLY A 57 28.51 -11.17 2.75
C GLY A 57 27.70 -11.78 1.60
N LYS A 58 26.66 -12.56 1.88
CA LYS A 58 25.77 -13.15 0.85
C LYS A 58 24.48 -12.35 0.73
N GLU A 59 24.06 -12.04 -0.49
CA GLU A 59 22.75 -11.41 -0.75
C GLU A 59 21.64 -12.40 -0.37
N ILE A 60 20.77 -12.00 0.55
CA ILE A 60 19.62 -12.79 1.02
C ILE A 60 18.28 -12.25 0.51
N GLY A 61 18.30 -11.12 -0.19
CA GLY A 61 17.12 -10.54 -0.82
C GLY A 61 17.26 -9.04 -1.01
N ARG A 62 16.15 -8.37 -1.31
CA ARG A 62 16.07 -6.91 -1.46
C ARG A 62 14.86 -6.38 -0.72
N ASN A 63 14.99 -5.16 -0.22
CA ASN A 63 13.86 -4.37 0.28
C ASN A 63 13.76 -3.10 -0.56
N CYS A 64 12.56 -2.71 -0.96
CA CYS A 64 12.32 -1.52 -1.76
C CYS A 64 11.36 -0.57 -1.03
N PHE A 65 11.73 0.70 -0.95
CA PHE A 65 10.95 1.73 -0.25
C PHE A 65 10.83 3.00 -1.07
N CYS A 66 9.75 3.76 -0.86
CA CYS A 66 9.64 5.11 -1.41
C CYS A 66 10.53 6.07 -0.62
N LEU A 67 11.52 6.66 -1.27
CA LEU A 67 12.50 7.57 -0.68
C LEU A 67 12.60 8.87 -1.46
N GLU A 68 13.18 9.91 -0.86
CA GLU A 68 13.33 11.19 -1.54
C GLU A 68 14.24 11.10 -2.78
N LYS A 69 13.77 11.68 -3.89
CA LYS A 69 14.56 11.77 -5.11
C LYS A 69 15.78 12.67 -4.89
N GLY A 70 16.94 12.22 -5.36
CA GLY A 70 18.17 13.02 -5.34
C GLY A 70 18.86 13.09 -3.97
N VAL A 71 18.43 12.29 -3.00
CA VAL A 71 19.07 12.17 -1.68
C VAL A 71 19.88 10.88 -1.62
N ILE A 72 21.09 10.95 -1.07
CA ILE A 72 21.94 9.77 -0.81
C ILE A 72 21.89 9.47 0.69
N TYR A 73 21.23 8.38 1.05
CA TYR A 73 21.21 7.89 2.42
C TYR A 73 22.52 7.17 2.74
N LYS A 74 23.19 7.60 3.81
CA LYS A 74 24.39 6.94 4.34
C LYS A 74 24.03 6.28 5.67
N ILE A 75 24.57 5.10 5.90
CA ILE A 75 24.51 4.47 7.21
C ILE A 75 25.42 5.29 8.14
N GLU A 76 24.88 5.88 9.19
CA GLU A 76 25.68 6.44 10.28
C GLU A 76 26.38 5.28 11.01
N LYS A 77 27.68 5.46 11.26
CA LYS A 77 28.55 4.47 11.91
C LYS A 77 28.54 4.62 13.41
#